data_AF-A0A377G763-F1
#
_entry.id   AF-A0A377G763-F1
#
_cell.length_a   1.000
_cell.length_b   1.000
_cell.length_c   1.000
_cell.angle_alpha   90.00
_cell.angle_beta   90.00
_cell.angle_gamma   90.00
#
_symmetry.space_group_name_H-M   'P 1'
#
loop_
_entity.id
_entity.type
_entity.pdbx_description
1 polymer ?
#
loop_
_entity_poly.entity_id
_entity_poly.type
_entity_poly.pdbx_seq_one_letter_code
_entity_poly.pdbx_strand_id
1 'polypeptide(L)'
;MTPSESAELLIVQELSQRIVEAQRKIRILDSIKWDETIKRDFFKNKGKKLPPVDKEYYEKKPLPFDVHEKQEEFRIILRDTQNQLGQYSTLTRLIRRQCEEYSRATQMLAARGTPAFSELAMELYGSPNDVFYAGGPRMSEMGTLLFDVLSGLSVQLQSEADVKRHTPQQAQEILQARLGQFFDKHPGKVTVMVSDEMIADASAGADNIKLSQQAMFSDRDLRYLEVHEGWVHVGTTLNGSMQPNCFFLSKGSPSSSVIQEGLAVITEVVTFSSYPSRMLKITNRVIALDMVTQGADFLDIYNYFMDCGLSEEDSYNQSVRVFRGSTPTGGPFTKDLSYAKGFVLIYNYIRFAISKKHVESIPLLFTGKLVLDDLPLLTELKERGVLTNPVYLPPPFQDLAALSAWMSFSLYLNQFDLNEIQKNFRFLIV
;
A
#
# COMPACT_ATOMS: atom_id res chain seq x y z
N MET A 1 -21.58 21.74 -21.95
CA MET A 1 -22.34 20.73 -21.19
C MET A 1 -23.81 20.89 -21.47
N THR A 2 -24.50 19.78 -21.71
CA THR A 2 -25.96 19.76 -21.77
C THR A 2 -26.55 19.90 -20.36
N PRO A 3 -27.82 20.32 -20.20
CA PRO A 3 -28.50 20.33 -18.89
C PRO A 3 -28.52 18.95 -18.21
N SER A 4 -28.58 17.87 -19.00
CA SER A 4 -28.52 16.49 -18.52
C SER A 4 -27.16 16.13 -17.93
N GLU A 5 -26.06 16.56 -18.55
CA GLU A 5 -24.70 16.34 -18.03
C GLU A 5 -24.46 17.10 -16.72
N SER A 6 -25.06 18.28 -16.57
CA SER A 6 -24.92 19.08 -15.34
C SER A 6 -25.65 18.42 -14.17
N ALA A 7 -26.80 17.79 -14.42
CA ALA A 7 -27.52 17.02 -13.42
C ALA A 7 -26.77 15.72 -13.02
N GLU A 8 -26.14 15.03 -13.98
CA GLU A 8 -25.31 13.84 -13.70
C GLU A 8 -24.17 14.18 -12.72
N LEU A 9 -23.45 15.30 -12.94
CA LEU A 9 -22.33 15.67 -12.07
C LEU A 9 -22.75 15.95 -10.62
N LEU A 10 -23.91 16.57 -10.40
CA LEU A 10 -24.44 16.80 -9.04
C LEU A 10 -24.72 15.48 -8.31
N ILE A 11 -25.29 14.50 -9.02
CA ILE A 11 -25.51 13.15 -8.49
C ILE A 11 -24.17 12.51 -8.09
N VAL A 12 -23.14 12.63 -8.95
CA VAL A 12 -21.81 12.08 -8.67
C VAL A 12 -21.15 12.74 -7.47
N GLN A 13 -21.32 14.06 -7.29
CA GLN A 13 -20.82 14.77 -6.11
C GLN A 13 -21.52 14.31 -4.83
N GLU A 14 -22.84 14.14 -4.85
CA GLU A 14 -23.60 13.62 -3.70
C GLU A 14 -23.16 12.19 -3.34
N LEU A 15 -23.05 11.30 -4.33
CA LEU A 15 -22.58 9.93 -4.12
C LEU A 15 -21.14 9.90 -3.60
N SER A 16 -20.27 10.79 -4.11
CA SER A 16 -18.90 10.93 -3.61
C SER A 16 -18.87 11.28 -2.13
N GLN A 17 -19.70 12.23 -1.70
CA GLN A 17 -19.80 12.63 -0.30
C GLN A 17 -20.22 11.45 0.59
N ARG A 18 -21.27 10.74 0.17
CA ARG A 18 -21.81 9.59 0.92
C ARG A 18 -20.77 8.49 1.10
N ILE A 19 -19.97 8.19 0.07
CA ILE A 19 -18.92 7.16 0.18
C ILE A 19 -17.81 7.61 1.14
N VAL A 20 -17.35 8.87 1.02
CA VAL A 20 -16.31 9.45 1.90
C VAL A 20 -16.74 9.41 3.36
N GLU A 21 -18.01 9.70 3.64
CA GLU A 21 -18.61 9.64 4.98
C GLU A 21 -18.76 8.20 5.49
N ALA A 22 -19.33 7.31 4.68
CA ALA A 22 -19.59 5.92 5.05
C ALA A 22 -18.32 5.19 5.50
N GLN A 23 -17.22 5.35 4.75
CA GLN A 23 -15.95 4.67 5.05
C GLN A 23 -15.19 5.25 6.25
N ARG A 24 -15.50 6.47 6.70
CA ARG A 24 -14.69 7.22 7.68
C ARG A 24 -14.41 6.47 8.98
N LYS A 25 -15.36 5.64 9.43
CA LYS A 25 -15.24 4.86 10.67
C LYS A 25 -14.51 3.52 10.47
N ILE A 26 -14.27 3.09 9.23
CA ILE A 26 -13.65 1.80 8.89
C ILE A 26 -12.13 1.93 8.93
N ARG A 27 -11.57 2.03 10.14
CA ARG A 27 -10.13 2.10 10.35
C ARG A 27 -9.56 0.70 10.57
N ILE A 28 -9.27 -0.01 9.47
CA ILE A 28 -8.85 -1.42 9.50
C ILE A 28 -7.66 -1.63 10.44
N LEU A 29 -6.58 -0.87 10.23
CA LEU A 29 -5.35 -1.05 10.99
C LEU A 29 -5.52 -0.75 12.48
N ASP A 30 -6.34 0.23 12.85
CA ASP A 30 -6.65 0.54 14.25
C ASP A 30 -7.48 -0.57 14.91
N SER A 31 -8.39 -1.17 14.14
CA SER A 31 -9.30 -2.21 14.62
C SER A 31 -8.62 -3.56 14.85
N ILE A 32 -7.41 -3.79 14.34
CA ILE A 32 -6.72 -5.09 14.44
C ILE A 32 -5.48 -5.06 15.35
N LYS A 33 -5.18 -3.92 16.00
CA LYS A 33 -3.95 -3.77 16.81
C LYS A 33 -3.94 -4.71 18.02
N TRP A 34 -2.75 -5.24 18.30
CA TRP A 34 -2.45 -5.84 19.60
C TRP A 34 -2.01 -4.75 20.55
N ASP A 35 -2.48 -4.80 21.80
CA ASP A 35 -2.09 -3.80 22.79
C ASP A 35 -0.68 -4.06 23.35
N GLU A 36 -0.13 -3.05 24.01
CA GLU A 36 1.21 -3.12 24.63
C GLU A 36 1.30 -4.18 25.74
N THR A 37 0.17 -4.63 26.32
CA THR A 37 0.20 -5.67 27.35
C THR A 37 0.60 -7.02 26.75
N ILE A 38 0.17 -7.30 25.52
CA ILE A 38 0.58 -8.50 24.77
C ILE A 38 2.08 -8.51 24.54
N LYS A 39 2.65 -7.37 24.11
CA LYS A 39 4.10 -7.22 23.89
C LYS A 39 4.89 -7.41 25.19
N ARG A 40 4.44 -6.77 26.28
CA ARG A 40 5.09 -6.88 27.59
C ARG A 40 5.07 -8.31 28.13
N ASP A 41 3.95 -9.03 27.98
CA ASP A 41 3.86 -10.44 28.39
C ASP A 41 4.78 -11.34 27.55
N PHE A 42 4.82 -11.13 26.24
CA PHE A 42 5.70 -11.87 25.34
C PHE A 42 7.18 -11.79 25.76
N PHE A 43 7.68 -10.57 25.99
CA PHE A 43 9.07 -10.36 26.42
C PHE A 43 9.32 -10.77 27.87
N LYS A 44 8.33 -10.64 28.77
CA LYS A 44 8.42 -11.20 30.12
C LYS A 44 8.64 -12.72 30.09
N ASN A 45 8.04 -13.41 29.12
CA ASN A 45 8.22 -14.84 28.88
C ASN A 45 9.38 -15.14 27.90
N LYS A 46 10.28 -14.17 27.67
CA LYS A 46 11.50 -14.30 26.84
C LYS A 46 11.22 -14.75 25.40
N GLY A 47 10.07 -14.36 24.84
CA GLY A 47 9.67 -14.71 23.48
C GLY A 47 9.46 -16.21 23.24
N LYS A 48 9.18 -17.00 24.29
CA LYS A 48 9.00 -18.46 24.19
C LYS A 48 7.56 -18.93 24.36
N LYS A 49 6.63 -18.01 24.57
CA LYS A 49 5.21 -18.30 24.78
C LYS A 49 4.41 -17.58 23.71
N LEU A 50 3.44 -18.28 23.12
CA LEU A 50 2.51 -17.67 22.18
C LEU A 50 1.77 -16.49 22.86
N PRO A 51 1.67 -15.33 22.18
CA PRO A 51 0.86 -14.22 22.66
C PRO A 51 -0.57 -14.65 22.99
N PRO A 52 -1.17 -14.26 24.13
CA PRO A 52 -2.52 -14.71 24.50
C PRO A 52 -3.61 -13.90 23.76
N VAL A 53 -3.68 -14.06 22.43
CA VAL A 53 -4.65 -13.36 21.57
C VAL A 53 -5.56 -14.38 20.90
N ASP A 54 -6.83 -14.38 21.28
CA ASP A 54 -7.88 -15.26 20.76
C ASP A 54 -9.10 -14.46 20.29
N LYS A 55 -10.21 -15.15 20.01
CA LYS A 55 -11.47 -14.50 19.66
C LYS A 55 -12.00 -13.59 20.78
N GLU A 56 -11.91 -14.03 22.04
CA GLU A 56 -12.41 -13.28 23.19
C GLU A 56 -11.66 -11.95 23.37
N TYR A 57 -10.35 -11.93 23.07
CA TYR A 57 -9.55 -10.70 23.04
C TYR A 57 -10.15 -9.64 22.10
N TYR A 58 -10.63 -10.04 20.90
CA TYR A 58 -11.25 -9.11 19.96
C TYR A 58 -12.70 -8.78 20.31
N GLU A 59 -13.45 -9.70 20.92
CA GLU A 59 -14.82 -9.43 21.40
C GLU A 59 -14.85 -8.36 22.50
N LYS A 60 -13.81 -8.28 23.33
CA LYS A 60 -13.60 -7.20 24.31
C LYS A 60 -13.26 -5.83 23.68
N LYS A 61 -13.02 -5.79 22.36
CA LYS A 61 -12.64 -4.58 21.60
C LYS A 61 -13.66 -4.34 20.47
N PRO A 62 -14.86 -3.85 20.82
CA PRO A 62 -15.94 -3.66 19.87
C PRO A 62 -15.53 -2.70 18.75
N LEU A 63 -16.10 -2.90 17.56
CA LEU A 63 -15.91 -1.99 16.44
C LEU A 63 -16.57 -0.63 16.73
N PRO A 64 -16.04 0.49 16.19
CA PRO A 64 -16.63 1.82 16.38
C PRO A 64 -17.91 2.05 15.55
N PHE A 65 -18.49 0.97 14.98
CA PHE A 65 -19.69 0.95 14.16
C PHE A 65 -20.37 -0.42 14.25
N ASP A 66 -21.68 -0.45 13.99
CA ASP A 66 -22.41 -1.70 13.76
C ASP A 66 -22.13 -2.23 12.35
N VAL A 67 -21.82 -3.52 12.25
CA VAL A 67 -21.41 -4.16 10.98
C VAL A 67 -22.58 -4.23 10.00
N HIS A 68 -23.78 -4.58 10.47
CA HIS A 68 -24.96 -4.74 9.64
C HIS A 68 -25.44 -3.38 9.12
N GLU A 69 -25.54 -2.37 9.98
CA GLU A 69 -25.86 -0.99 9.58
C GLU A 69 -24.87 -0.47 8.54
N LYS A 70 -23.57 -0.72 8.73
CA LYS A 70 -22.54 -0.26 7.80
C LYS A 70 -22.62 -0.96 6.44
N GLN A 71 -22.94 -2.25 6.40
CA GLN A 71 -23.17 -2.98 5.14
C GLN A 71 -24.41 -2.47 4.43
N GLU A 72 -25.49 -2.20 5.18
CA GLU A 72 -26.73 -1.66 4.65
C GLU A 72 -26.53 -0.26 4.06
N GLU A 73 -25.73 0.59 4.71
CA GLU A 73 -25.36 1.92 4.18
C GLU A 73 -24.70 1.83 2.80
N PHE A 74 -23.69 0.97 2.62
CA PHE A 74 -23.05 0.77 1.31
C PHE A 74 -24.00 0.14 0.29
N ARG A 75 -24.88 -0.76 0.72
CA ARG A 75 -25.91 -1.36 -0.16
C ARG A 75 -26.87 -0.29 -0.67
N ILE A 76 -27.30 0.64 0.18
CA ILE A 76 -28.16 1.76 -0.20
C ILE A 76 -27.43 2.71 -1.15
N ILE A 77 -26.18 3.10 -0.86
CA ILE A 77 -25.36 3.93 -1.76
C ILE A 77 -25.28 3.29 -3.16
N LEU A 78 -24.98 2.00 -3.24
CA LEU A 78 -24.90 1.27 -4.51
C LEU A 78 -26.26 1.21 -5.22
N ARG A 79 -27.36 0.97 -4.48
CA ARG A 79 -28.71 0.94 -5.05
C ARG A 79 -29.09 2.30 -5.65
N ASP A 80 -28.82 3.38 -4.92
CA ASP A 80 -29.11 4.74 -5.38
C ASP A 80 -28.25 5.11 -6.59
N THR A 81 -26.99 4.70 -6.60
CA THR A 81 -26.09 4.84 -7.74
C THR A 81 -26.68 4.16 -8.98
N GLN A 82 -27.17 2.92 -8.87
CA GLN A 82 -27.80 2.20 -9.97
C GLN A 82 -29.10 2.86 -10.44
N ASN A 83 -29.92 3.35 -9.51
CA ASN A 83 -31.18 4.01 -9.83
C ASN A 83 -30.97 5.34 -10.56
N GLN A 84 -29.92 6.08 -10.21
CA GLN A 84 -29.69 7.44 -10.72
C GLN A 84 -28.74 7.50 -11.92
N LEU A 85 -27.72 6.64 -11.97
CA LEU A 85 -26.69 6.62 -13.03
C LEU A 85 -26.81 5.41 -13.96
N GLY A 86 -27.71 4.48 -13.68
CA GLY A 86 -27.87 3.24 -14.45
C GLY A 86 -26.84 2.17 -14.11
N GLN A 87 -27.21 0.89 -14.31
CA GLN A 87 -26.40 -0.26 -13.91
C GLN A 87 -25.06 -0.37 -14.64
N TYR A 88 -25.00 0.05 -15.90
CA TYR A 88 -23.85 -0.13 -16.79
C TYR A 88 -22.96 1.10 -16.91
N SER A 89 -23.28 2.20 -16.23
CA SER A 89 -22.44 3.38 -16.31
C SER A 89 -21.08 3.15 -15.64
N THR A 90 -20.08 3.83 -16.18
CA THR A 90 -18.69 3.77 -15.75
C THR A 90 -18.54 4.18 -14.28
N LEU A 91 -19.29 5.20 -13.84
CA LEU A 91 -19.37 5.63 -12.44
C LEU A 91 -20.00 4.56 -11.54
N THR A 92 -21.10 3.93 -11.96
CA THR A 92 -21.72 2.84 -11.20
C THR A 92 -20.76 1.68 -10.99
N ARG A 93 -19.90 1.36 -11.96
CA ARG A 93 -18.89 0.30 -11.83
C ARG A 93 -17.81 0.64 -10.80
N LEU A 94 -17.32 1.89 -10.79
CA LEU A 94 -16.36 2.37 -9.79
C LEU A 94 -16.95 2.31 -8.38
N ILE A 95 -18.13 2.90 -8.20
CA ILE A 95 -18.80 2.99 -6.90
C ILE A 95 -19.19 1.60 -6.38
N ARG A 96 -19.68 0.71 -7.26
CA ARG A 96 -19.98 -0.68 -6.92
C ARG A 96 -18.80 -1.37 -6.27
N ARG A 97 -17.62 -1.34 -6.91
CA ARG A 97 -16.43 -1.98 -6.36
C ARG A 97 -16.09 -1.42 -4.99
N GLN A 98 -16.11 -0.10 -4.84
CA GLN A 98 -15.77 0.54 -3.58
C GLN A 98 -16.76 0.15 -2.45
N CYS A 99 -18.07 0.15 -2.72
CA CYS A 99 -19.10 -0.29 -1.78
C CYS A 99 -18.95 -1.78 -1.40
N GLU A 100 -18.75 -2.65 -2.40
CA GLU A 100 -18.59 -4.10 -2.18
C GLU A 100 -17.33 -4.41 -1.36
N GLU A 101 -16.22 -3.74 -1.63
CA GLU A 101 -14.98 -3.96 -0.88
C GLU A 101 -15.01 -3.39 0.54
N TYR A 102 -15.63 -2.22 0.77
CA TYR A 102 -15.82 -1.74 2.14
C TYR A 102 -16.79 -2.63 2.92
N SER A 103 -17.84 -3.16 2.27
CA SER A 103 -18.72 -4.15 2.88
C SER A 103 -17.96 -5.43 3.25
N ARG A 104 -17.10 -5.95 2.37
CA ARG A 104 -16.21 -7.09 2.69
C ARG A 104 -15.21 -6.74 3.80
N ALA A 105 -14.69 -5.53 3.85
CA ALA A 105 -13.81 -5.08 4.94
C ALA A 105 -14.52 -5.09 6.30
N THR A 106 -15.81 -4.71 6.37
CA THR A 106 -16.56 -4.80 7.64
C THR A 106 -16.80 -6.25 8.05
N GLN A 107 -17.04 -7.17 7.09
CA GLN A 107 -17.11 -8.61 7.35
C GLN A 107 -15.80 -9.15 7.90
N MET A 108 -14.67 -8.78 7.28
CA MET A 108 -13.34 -9.17 7.74
C MET A 108 -13.13 -8.70 9.19
N LEU A 109 -13.45 -7.45 9.50
CA LEU A 109 -13.32 -6.91 10.85
C LEU A 109 -14.27 -7.58 11.87
N ALA A 110 -15.46 -8.00 11.45
CA ALA A 110 -16.37 -8.76 12.31
C ALA A 110 -15.83 -10.17 12.62
N ALA A 111 -15.04 -10.74 11.72
CA ALA A 111 -14.47 -12.09 11.82
C ALA A 111 -13.14 -12.17 12.59
N ARG A 112 -12.65 -11.06 13.19
CA ARG A 112 -11.36 -11.04 13.92
C ARG A 112 -11.25 -12.17 14.94
N GLY A 113 -10.08 -12.81 14.99
CA GLY A 113 -9.81 -13.96 15.86
C GLY A 113 -10.44 -15.29 15.38
N THR A 114 -11.00 -15.34 14.17
CA THR A 114 -11.50 -16.57 13.54
C THR A 114 -10.80 -16.83 12.20
N PRO A 115 -10.80 -18.06 11.67
CA PRO A 115 -10.19 -18.38 10.36
C PRO A 115 -10.73 -17.52 9.20
N ALA A 116 -12.02 -17.15 9.26
CA ALA A 116 -12.67 -16.33 8.23
C ALA A 116 -12.04 -14.93 8.09
N PHE A 117 -11.38 -14.40 9.13
CA PHE A 117 -10.63 -13.14 9.02
C PHE A 117 -9.55 -13.24 7.95
N SER A 118 -8.75 -14.31 7.97
CA SER A 118 -7.62 -14.48 7.06
C SER A 118 -8.06 -14.81 5.64
N GLU A 119 -9.16 -15.56 5.49
CA GLU A 119 -9.80 -15.81 4.19
C GLU A 119 -10.25 -14.50 3.53
N LEU A 120 -10.98 -13.66 4.27
CA LEU A 120 -11.43 -12.36 3.79
C LEU A 120 -10.26 -11.39 3.54
N ALA A 121 -9.19 -11.46 4.34
CA ALA A 121 -7.97 -10.69 4.08
C ALA A 121 -7.31 -11.11 2.76
N MET A 122 -7.23 -12.42 2.49
CA MET A 122 -6.71 -12.93 1.22
C MET A 122 -7.57 -12.53 0.02
N GLU A 123 -8.89 -12.49 0.16
CA GLU A 123 -9.78 -11.97 -0.89
C GLU A 123 -9.52 -10.47 -1.19
N LEU A 124 -9.22 -9.68 -0.17
CA LEU A 124 -9.04 -8.22 -0.30
C LEU A 124 -7.64 -7.81 -0.76
N TYR A 125 -6.59 -8.49 -0.29
CA TYR A 125 -5.18 -8.12 -0.53
C TYR A 125 -4.42 -9.11 -1.42
N GLY A 126 -4.98 -10.29 -1.66
CA GLY A 126 -4.35 -11.41 -2.36
C GLY A 126 -3.78 -12.46 -1.43
N SER A 127 -3.38 -13.58 -2.04
CA SER A 127 -2.74 -14.72 -1.38
C SER A 127 -1.29 -14.90 -1.82
N PRO A 128 -0.37 -15.36 -0.95
CA PRO A 128 0.97 -15.81 -1.37
C PRO A 128 0.95 -16.89 -2.46
N ASN A 129 -0.15 -17.65 -2.57
CA ASN A 129 -0.36 -18.66 -3.60
C ASN A 129 -0.96 -18.13 -4.92
N ASP A 130 -1.30 -16.84 -4.99
CA ASP A 130 -1.77 -16.22 -6.24
C ASP A 130 -0.68 -16.34 -7.32
N VAL A 131 -1.10 -16.70 -8.54
CA VAL A 131 -0.26 -16.62 -9.74
C VAL A 131 -0.63 -15.38 -10.55
N PHE A 132 0.35 -14.77 -11.21
CA PHE A 132 0.11 -13.58 -12.04
C PHE A 132 -0.62 -13.89 -13.36
N TYR A 133 -0.42 -15.08 -13.90
CA TYR A 133 -1.06 -15.58 -15.12
C TYR A 133 -1.04 -17.11 -15.09
N ALA A 134 -1.82 -17.76 -15.97
CA ALA A 134 -1.89 -19.21 -16.04
C ALA A 134 -0.51 -19.84 -16.28
N GLY A 135 -0.03 -20.65 -15.34
CA GLY A 135 1.31 -21.26 -15.37
C GLY A 135 2.47 -20.31 -15.03
N GLY A 136 2.18 -19.09 -14.58
CA GLY A 136 3.18 -18.13 -14.13
C GLY A 136 3.67 -18.38 -12.70
N PRO A 137 4.70 -17.63 -12.26
CA PRO A 137 5.25 -17.76 -10.93
C PRO A 137 4.24 -17.35 -9.86
N ARG A 138 4.37 -17.95 -8.68
CA ARG A 138 3.60 -17.56 -7.50
C ARG A 138 4.14 -16.28 -6.88
N MET A 139 3.29 -15.57 -6.14
CA MET A 139 3.73 -14.42 -5.36
C MET A 139 4.85 -14.76 -4.37
N SER A 140 4.80 -15.92 -3.72
CA SER A 140 5.81 -16.36 -2.75
C SER A 140 7.20 -16.56 -3.37
N GLU A 141 7.27 -17.02 -4.62
CA GLU A 141 8.53 -17.28 -5.33
C GLU A 141 9.34 -16.00 -5.57
N MET A 142 8.68 -14.85 -5.68
CA MET A 142 9.35 -13.56 -5.85
C MET A 142 10.17 -13.18 -4.60
N GLY A 143 9.66 -13.52 -3.41
CA GLY A 143 10.38 -13.29 -2.17
C GLY A 143 11.72 -14.05 -2.18
N THR A 144 11.67 -15.35 -2.46
CA THR A 144 12.85 -16.23 -2.44
C THR A 144 13.93 -15.78 -3.41
N LEU A 145 13.57 -15.38 -4.65
CA LEU A 145 14.55 -14.99 -5.67
C LEU A 145 15.42 -13.78 -5.25
N LEU A 146 14.83 -12.81 -4.57
CA LEU A 146 15.50 -11.56 -4.21
C LEU A 146 16.25 -11.65 -2.88
N PHE A 147 15.92 -12.62 -2.02
CA PHE A 147 16.46 -12.70 -0.67
C PHE A 147 17.98 -12.83 -0.65
N ASP A 148 18.55 -13.78 -1.39
CA ASP A 148 19.99 -14.06 -1.36
C ASP A 148 20.82 -12.87 -1.85
N VAL A 149 20.38 -12.25 -2.95
CA VAL A 149 21.06 -11.10 -3.56
C VAL A 149 21.03 -9.89 -2.62
N LEU A 150 19.86 -9.59 -2.05
CA LEU A 150 19.69 -8.40 -1.22
C LEU A 150 20.33 -8.54 0.16
N SER A 151 20.36 -9.74 0.73
CA SER A 151 20.96 -10.00 2.04
C SER A 151 22.44 -9.63 2.04
N GLY A 152 23.21 -10.11 1.05
CA GLY A 152 24.63 -9.76 0.92
C GLY A 152 24.87 -8.27 0.66
N LEU A 153 24.08 -7.66 -0.23
CA LEU A 153 24.23 -6.24 -0.59
C LEU A 153 23.85 -5.29 0.55
N SER A 154 22.89 -5.66 1.40
CA SER A 154 22.42 -4.81 2.51
C SER A 154 23.50 -4.50 3.54
N VAL A 155 24.41 -5.45 3.77
CA VAL A 155 25.56 -5.29 4.66
C VAL A 155 26.67 -4.51 3.98
N GLN A 156 26.97 -4.82 2.71
CA GLN A 156 28.08 -4.23 1.97
C GLN A 156 27.88 -2.76 1.62
N LEU A 157 26.63 -2.31 1.41
CA LEU A 157 26.30 -0.97 0.90
C LEU A 157 25.81 0.01 1.97
N GLN A 158 26.08 -0.27 3.24
CA GLN A 158 25.88 0.72 4.30
C GLN A 158 26.79 1.93 4.09
N SER A 159 26.25 3.12 4.34
CA SER A 159 26.90 4.40 4.03
C SER A 159 26.58 5.45 5.09
N GLU A 160 27.25 6.60 5.02
CA GLU A 160 26.94 7.76 5.87
C GLU A 160 25.47 8.23 5.75
N ALA A 161 24.84 7.99 4.60
CA ALA A 161 23.44 8.34 4.37
C ALA A 161 22.45 7.50 5.20
N ASP A 162 22.89 6.38 5.78
CA ASP A 162 22.10 5.51 6.68
C ASP A 162 22.21 5.94 8.16
N VAL A 163 23.18 6.81 8.49
CA VAL A 163 23.40 7.26 9.87
C VAL A 163 22.24 8.13 10.33
N LYS A 164 21.55 7.69 11.37
CA LYS A 164 20.45 8.38 12.03
C LYS A 164 20.98 9.63 12.76
N ARG A 165 20.86 10.80 12.13
CA ARG A 165 21.46 12.06 12.61
C ARG A 165 20.47 13.20 12.83
N HIS A 166 19.27 13.07 12.28
CA HIS A 166 18.22 14.08 12.39
C HIS A 166 17.29 13.72 13.55
N THR A 167 17.07 14.69 14.44
CA THR A 167 16.01 14.61 15.45
C THR A 167 14.63 14.65 14.77
N PRO A 168 13.55 14.23 15.45
CA PRO A 168 12.20 14.35 14.92
C PRO A 168 11.85 15.78 14.45
N GLN A 169 12.30 16.81 15.19
CA GLN A 169 12.06 18.21 14.85
C GLN A 169 12.81 18.61 13.56
N GLN A 170 14.09 18.26 13.44
CA GLN A 170 14.86 18.52 12.22
C GLN A 170 14.28 17.78 11.01
N ALA A 171 13.90 16.50 11.20
CA ALA A 171 13.23 15.70 10.20
C ALA A 171 11.91 16.34 9.73
N GLN A 172 11.12 16.86 10.68
CA GLN A 172 9.88 17.57 10.43
C GLN A 172 10.12 18.81 9.57
N GLU A 173 11.08 19.67 9.93
CA GLU A 173 11.40 20.89 9.18
C GLU A 173 11.84 20.59 7.74
N ILE A 174 12.73 19.61 7.57
CA ILE A 174 13.24 19.20 6.26
C ILE A 174 12.10 18.66 5.38
N LEU A 175 11.30 17.72 5.91
CA LEU A 175 10.19 17.13 5.15
C LEU A 175 9.10 18.16 4.86
N GLN A 176 8.77 19.02 5.81
CA GLN A 176 7.76 20.07 5.63
C GLN A 176 8.15 21.02 4.49
N ALA A 177 9.43 21.40 4.39
CA ALA A 177 9.93 22.24 3.31
C ALA A 177 9.82 21.53 1.95
N ARG A 178 10.30 20.28 1.85
CA ARG A 178 10.26 19.50 0.59
C ARG A 178 8.83 19.24 0.11
N LEU A 179 7.95 18.82 1.01
CA LEU A 179 6.55 18.55 0.68
C LEU A 179 5.78 19.85 0.39
N GLY A 180 6.11 20.95 1.06
CA GLY A 180 5.52 22.25 0.76
C GLY A 180 5.88 22.76 -0.64
N GLN A 181 7.09 22.48 -1.13
CA GLN A 181 7.49 22.78 -2.51
C GLN A 181 6.78 21.89 -3.53
N PHE A 182 6.59 20.61 -3.21
CA PHE A 182 5.93 19.67 -4.12
C PHE A 182 4.40 19.87 -4.18
N PHE A 183 3.77 20.22 -3.06
CA PHE A 183 2.32 20.41 -2.93
C PHE A 183 1.90 21.89 -3.00
N ASP A 184 2.28 22.56 -4.08
CA ASP A 184 2.13 24.00 -4.28
C ASP A 184 0.74 24.47 -4.78
N LYS A 185 -0.10 23.54 -5.25
CA LYS A 185 -1.39 23.83 -5.91
C LYS A 185 -2.62 23.45 -5.08
N HIS A 186 -2.43 22.86 -3.90
CA HIS A 186 -3.53 22.32 -3.09
C HIS A 186 -4.06 23.44 -2.20
N PRO A 187 -5.39 23.62 -2.08
CA PRO A 187 -5.95 24.72 -1.30
C PRO A 187 -5.62 24.63 0.20
N GLY A 188 -5.45 23.42 0.73
CA GLY A 188 -4.98 23.16 2.09
C GLY A 188 -3.48 22.89 2.17
N LYS A 189 -2.88 23.04 3.36
CA LYS A 189 -1.46 22.74 3.58
C LYS A 189 -1.25 21.27 3.95
N VAL A 190 -0.31 20.62 3.28
CA VAL A 190 0.23 19.34 3.77
C VAL A 190 1.10 19.60 4.99
N THR A 191 0.86 18.87 6.06
CA THR A 191 1.53 19.09 7.35
C THR A 191 2.40 17.92 7.76
N VAL A 192 3.63 18.20 8.20
CA VAL A 192 4.47 17.22 8.87
C VAL A 192 4.43 17.52 10.36
N MET A 193 4.09 16.52 11.17
CA MET A 193 3.90 16.67 12.61
C MET A 193 4.76 15.67 13.36
N VAL A 194 5.22 16.04 14.55
CA VAL A 194 5.84 15.09 15.49
C VAL A 194 4.80 14.68 16.52
N SER A 195 4.77 13.39 16.88
CA SER A 195 3.77 12.81 17.76
C SER A 195 4.42 11.85 18.77
N ASP A 196 3.98 11.94 20.03
CA ASP A 196 4.47 11.10 21.13
C ASP A 196 3.85 9.70 21.12
N GLU A 197 2.62 9.55 20.60
CA GLU A 197 1.84 8.31 20.63
C GLU A 197 2.05 7.44 19.38
N MET A 198 3.31 7.17 18.98
CA MET A 198 3.61 6.38 17.78
C MET A 198 4.51 5.18 18.07
N ILE A 199 4.07 3.99 17.63
CA ILE A 199 4.86 2.74 17.65
C ILE A 199 5.77 2.66 16.42
N ALA A 200 5.36 3.22 15.28
CA ALA A 200 6.17 3.28 14.07
C ALA A 200 6.97 4.59 14.01
N ASP A 201 8.13 4.57 13.37
CA ASP A 201 8.96 5.77 13.16
C ASP A 201 8.20 6.89 12.45
N ALA A 202 7.30 6.54 11.52
CA ALA A 202 6.44 7.49 10.82
C ALA A 202 5.13 6.85 10.32
N SER A 203 4.14 7.68 9.99
CA SER A 203 2.92 7.27 9.29
C SER A 203 2.33 8.39 8.45
N ALA A 204 1.70 8.06 7.32
CA ALA A 204 0.95 9.01 6.49
C ALA A 204 -0.54 9.00 6.82
N GLY A 205 -1.12 10.20 6.92
CA GLY A 205 -2.55 10.48 6.95
C GLY A 205 -3.05 11.00 5.61
N ALA A 206 -4.26 11.57 5.61
CA ALA A 206 -4.88 12.09 4.38
C ALA A 206 -4.14 13.30 3.78
N ASP A 207 -3.62 14.16 4.65
CA ASP A 207 -2.98 15.44 4.34
C ASP A 207 -1.75 15.69 5.23
N ASN A 208 -1.27 14.66 5.91
CA ASN A 208 -0.19 14.78 6.88
C ASN A 208 0.76 13.60 6.90
N ILE A 209 1.98 13.85 7.35
CA ILE A 209 2.94 12.81 7.75
C ILE A 209 3.25 13.04 9.23
N LYS A 210 3.11 11.99 10.03
CA LYS A 210 3.46 12.00 11.45
C LYS A 210 4.79 11.29 11.64
N LEU A 211 5.68 11.89 12.41
CA LEU A 211 6.97 11.36 12.83
C LEU A 211 6.91 11.03 14.32
N SER A 212 7.51 9.91 14.73
CA SER A 212 7.64 9.56 16.14
C SER A 212 8.62 10.51 16.84
N GLN A 213 8.24 11.02 18.02
CA GLN A 213 9.12 11.81 18.88
C GLN A 213 10.33 11.00 19.40
N GLN A 214 10.25 9.67 19.37
CA GLN A 214 11.29 8.77 19.90
C GLN A 214 12.26 8.28 18.83
N ALA A 215 11.98 8.55 17.54
CA ALA A 215 12.78 8.07 16.44
C ALA A 215 13.82 9.11 15.97
N MET A 216 15.00 8.64 15.61
CA MET A 216 15.98 9.42 14.85
C MET A 216 15.91 9.04 13.37
N PHE A 217 16.23 9.99 12.49
CA PHE A 217 16.10 9.83 11.03
C PHE A 217 17.44 10.04 10.33
N SER A 218 17.69 9.26 9.28
CA SER A 218 18.80 9.43 8.34
C SER A 218 18.35 10.19 7.09
N ASP A 219 19.29 10.60 6.25
CA ASP A 219 18.96 11.22 4.96
C ASP A 219 18.15 10.28 4.06
N ARG A 220 18.47 8.97 4.12
CA ARG A 220 17.73 7.93 3.39
C ARG A 220 16.30 7.76 3.90
N ASP A 221 16.08 7.86 5.21
CA ASP A 221 14.72 7.81 5.78
C ASP A 221 13.89 9.01 5.33
N LEU A 222 14.45 10.22 5.39
CA LEU A 222 13.75 11.42 4.93
C LEU A 222 13.44 11.33 3.43
N ARG A 223 14.37 10.81 2.64
CA ARG A 223 14.14 10.59 1.21
C ARG A 223 13.04 9.55 0.96
N TYR A 224 13.05 8.45 1.70
CA TYR A 224 12.00 7.44 1.65
C TYR A 224 10.63 8.05 2.00
N LEU A 225 10.54 8.80 3.10
CA LEU A 225 9.28 9.43 3.54
C LEU A 225 8.76 10.45 2.53
N GLU A 226 9.64 11.24 1.94
CA GLU A 226 9.27 12.17 0.86
C GLU A 226 8.65 11.44 -0.34
N VAL A 227 9.29 10.35 -0.80
CA VAL A 227 8.89 9.63 -2.02
C VAL A 227 7.69 8.72 -1.78
N HIS A 228 7.77 7.84 -0.79
CA HIS A 228 6.76 6.81 -0.53
C HIS A 228 5.51 7.40 0.11
N GLU A 229 5.69 8.05 1.26
CA GLU A 229 4.58 8.58 2.06
C GLU A 229 4.06 9.89 1.46
N GLY A 230 4.96 10.79 1.05
CA GLY A 230 4.63 12.08 0.46
C GLY A 230 4.07 11.95 -0.97
N TRP A 231 4.95 11.75 -1.96
CA TRP A 231 4.57 11.85 -3.37
C TRP A 231 3.50 10.84 -3.78
N VAL A 232 3.49 9.63 -3.20
CA VAL A 232 2.49 8.61 -3.54
C VAL A 232 1.31 8.62 -2.59
N HIS A 233 1.47 8.31 -1.30
CA HIS A 233 0.29 8.15 -0.43
C HIS A 233 -0.47 9.47 -0.21
N VAL A 234 0.21 10.55 0.17
CA VAL A 234 -0.41 11.88 0.29
C VAL A 234 -0.78 12.40 -1.09
N GLY A 235 0.12 12.35 -2.07
CA GLY A 235 -0.11 12.91 -3.41
C GLY A 235 -1.34 12.36 -4.12
N THR A 236 -1.55 11.04 -4.10
CA THR A 236 -2.78 10.43 -4.66
C THR A 236 -4.02 10.74 -3.84
N THR A 237 -3.91 10.90 -2.51
CA THR A 237 -5.05 11.34 -1.69
C THR A 237 -5.49 12.75 -2.08
N LEU A 238 -4.54 13.67 -2.26
CA LEU A 238 -4.81 15.04 -2.69
C LEU A 238 -5.35 15.10 -4.13
N ASN A 239 -4.76 14.35 -5.05
CA ASN A 239 -5.27 14.27 -6.42
C ASN A 239 -6.71 13.77 -6.44
N GLY A 240 -7.01 12.74 -5.65
CA GLY A 240 -8.35 12.22 -5.49
C GLY A 240 -9.30 13.26 -4.93
N SER A 241 -8.92 14.00 -3.88
CA SER A 241 -9.79 15.01 -3.26
C SER A 241 -10.00 16.26 -4.12
N MET A 242 -9.08 16.52 -5.05
CA MET A 242 -9.19 17.63 -6.01
C MET A 242 -9.98 17.26 -7.27
N GLN A 243 -10.43 16.00 -7.43
CA GLN A 243 -11.33 15.65 -8.53
C GLN A 243 -12.67 16.39 -8.34
N PRO A 244 -13.16 17.14 -9.34
CA PRO A 244 -14.29 18.05 -9.16
C PRO A 244 -15.60 17.33 -8.83
N ASN A 245 -15.75 16.11 -9.34
CA ASN A 245 -16.97 15.32 -9.18
C ASN A 245 -16.70 14.04 -8.40
N CYS A 246 -15.59 13.35 -8.66
CA CYS A 246 -15.28 12.02 -8.12
C CYS A 246 -14.32 12.07 -6.93
N PHE A 247 -14.53 12.97 -5.96
CA PHE A 247 -13.61 13.13 -4.83
C PHE A 247 -13.58 11.93 -3.85
N PHE A 248 -14.48 10.95 -4.02
CA PHE A 248 -14.36 9.64 -3.35
C PHE A 248 -13.06 8.91 -3.72
N LEU A 249 -12.43 9.24 -4.86
CA LEU A 249 -11.12 8.72 -5.24
C LEU A 249 -10.01 9.13 -4.25
N SER A 250 -10.27 10.04 -3.31
CA SER A 250 -9.34 10.29 -2.19
C SER A 250 -9.31 9.16 -1.16
N LYS A 251 -10.28 8.23 -1.21
CA LYS A 251 -10.43 7.12 -0.26
C LYS A 251 -10.17 5.79 -0.95
N GLY A 252 -9.17 5.09 -0.43
CA GLY A 252 -8.80 3.77 -0.93
C GLY A 252 -9.64 2.68 -0.27
N SER A 253 -10.27 1.85 -1.10
CA SER A 253 -10.76 0.54 -0.67
C SER A 253 -9.57 -0.40 -0.40
N PRO A 254 -9.74 -1.51 0.32
CA PRO A 254 -8.64 -2.43 0.62
C PRO A 254 -7.78 -2.82 -0.59
N SER A 255 -8.38 -3.17 -1.73
CA SER A 255 -7.64 -3.61 -2.92
C SER A 255 -6.81 -2.49 -3.56
N SER A 256 -7.23 -1.23 -3.42
CA SER A 256 -6.44 -0.08 -3.87
C SER A 256 -5.09 -0.01 -3.17
N SER A 257 -4.94 -0.59 -1.97
CA SER A 257 -3.66 -0.71 -1.28
C SER A 257 -2.61 -1.39 -2.15
N VAL A 258 -2.99 -2.40 -2.94
CA VAL A 258 -2.06 -3.10 -3.85
C VAL A 258 -1.44 -2.10 -4.83
N ILE A 259 -2.27 -1.26 -5.47
CA ILE A 259 -1.77 -0.25 -6.41
C ILE A 259 -1.00 0.86 -5.72
N GLN A 260 -1.43 1.29 -4.54
CA GLN A 260 -0.77 2.35 -3.78
C GLN A 260 0.64 1.93 -3.32
N GLU A 261 0.76 0.77 -2.68
CA GLU A 261 2.06 0.26 -2.26
C GLU A 261 2.94 -0.05 -3.49
N GLY A 262 2.34 -0.56 -4.57
CA GLY A 262 3.04 -0.79 -5.83
C GLY A 262 3.59 0.47 -6.48
N LEU A 263 2.78 1.53 -6.56
CA LEU A 263 3.18 2.86 -7.03
C LEU A 263 4.30 3.43 -6.18
N ALA A 264 4.21 3.25 -4.87
CA ALA A 264 5.23 3.71 -3.95
C ALA A 264 6.57 2.98 -4.18
N VAL A 265 6.55 1.65 -4.29
CA VAL A 265 7.76 0.86 -4.57
C VAL A 265 8.36 1.18 -5.94
N ILE A 266 7.57 1.27 -7.02
CA ILE A 266 8.14 1.63 -8.33
C ILE A 266 8.72 3.05 -8.31
N THR A 267 8.06 3.99 -7.62
CA THR A 267 8.56 5.36 -7.47
C THR A 267 9.86 5.39 -6.67
N GLU A 268 9.98 4.61 -5.59
CA GLU A 268 11.25 4.43 -4.87
C GLU A 268 12.36 3.92 -5.82
N VAL A 269 12.06 2.92 -6.67
CA VAL A 269 13.04 2.35 -7.61
C VAL A 269 13.48 3.36 -8.67
N VAL A 270 12.55 4.00 -9.38
CA VAL A 270 12.90 4.91 -10.48
C VAL A 270 13.48 6.25 -10.02
N THR A 271 13.36 6.56 -8.72
CA THR A 271 14.00 7.73 -8.09
C THR A 271 15.27 7.39 -7.32
N PHE A 272 15.73 6.13 -7.39
CA PHE A 272 16.87 5.62 -6.61
C PHE A 272 16.78 5.90 -5.11
N SER A 273 15.56 5.81 -4.58
CA SER A 273 15.23 6.01 -3.16
C SER A 273 14.90 4.70 -2.43
N SER A 274 14.99 3.57 -3.13
CA SER A 274 14.96 2.22 -2.55
C SER A 274 16.38 1.69 -2.35
N TYR A 275 16.61 1.04 -1.22
CA TYR A 275 17.91 0.47 -0.83
C TYR A 275 17.79 -1.04 -0.57
N PRO A 276 18.89 -1.82 -0.61
CA PRO A 276 18.81 -3.27 -0.44
C PRO A 276 18.10 -3.70 0.84
N SER A 277 18.35 -3.02 1.97
CA SER A 277 17.67 -3.27 3.25
C SER A 277 16.15 -3.05 3.18
N ARG A 278 15.70 -2.07 2.40
CA ARG A 278 14.28 -1.78 2.17
C ARG A 278 13.63 -2.88 1.32
N MET A 279 14.27 -3.31 0.25
CA MET A 279 13.77 -4.40 -0.59
C MET A 279 13.75 -5.72 0.17
N LEU A 280 14.78 -6.00 0.98
CA LEU A 280 14.85 -7.18 1.83
C LEU A 280 13.70 -7.22 2.86
N LYS A 281 13.35 -6.08 3.46
CA LYS A 281 12.18 -5.98 4.35
C LYS A 281 10.87 -6.36 3.64
N ILE A 282 10.69 -5.97 2.37
CA ILE A 282 9.49 -6.35 1.58
C ILE A 282 9.50 -7.84 1.27
N THR A 283 10.65 -8.35 0.82
CA THR A 283 10.86 -9.78 0.56
C THR A 283 10.56 -10.65 1.78
N ASN A 284 11.11 -10.31 2.95
CA ASN A 284 10.92 -11.09 4.17
C ASN A 284 9.46 -11.13 4.63
N ARG A 285 8.68 -10.07 4.35
CA ARG A 285 7.25 -10.06 4.63
C ARG A 285 6.49 -11.04 3.73
N VAL A 286 6.85 -11.16 2.46
CA VAL A 286 6.24 -12.15 1.56
C VAL A 286 6.56 -13.57 2.02
N ILE A 287 7.82 -13.84 2.37
CA ILE A 287 8.25 -15.15 2.90
C ILE A 287 7.50 -15.49 4.19
N ALA A 288 7.41 -14.55 5.14
CA ALA A 288 6.69 -14.77 6.39
C ALA A 288 5.20 -15.09 6.16
N LEU A 289 4.54 -14.41 5.21
CA LEU A 289 3.14 -14.72 4.86
C LEU A 289 3.01 -16.14 4.28
N ASP A 290 3.93 -16.55 3.40
CA ASP A 290 3.96 -17.90 2.82
C ASP A 290 4.17 -18.98 3.89
N MET A 291 5.11 -18.76 4.83
CA MET A 291 5.34 -19.65 5.97
C MET A 291 4.06 -19.88 6.79
N VAL A 292 3.29 -18.83 7.09
CA VAL A 292 2.01 -18.98 7.82
C VAL A 292 0.99 -19.78 7.00
N THR A 293 0.92 -19.57 5.68
CA THR A 293 0.04 -20.41 4.83
C THR A 293 0.46 -21.88 4.80
N GLN A 294 1.71 -22.19 5.16
CA GLN A 294 2.25 -23.54 5.30
C GLN A 294 2.18 -24.09 6.74
N GLY A 295 1.56 -23.34 7.66
CA GLY A 295 1.28 -23.78 9.02
C GLY A 295 2.21 -23.22 10.10
N ALA A 296 3.08 -22.26 9.78
CA ALA A 296 3.92 -21.58 10.78
C ALA A 296 3.07 -20.74 11.75
N ASP A 297 3.42 -20.77 13.04
CA ASP A 297 2.79 -19.96 14.06
C ASP A 297 3.56 -18.66 14.37
N PHE A 298 3.09 -17.88 15.34
CA PHE A 298 3.73 -16.62 15.72
C PHE A 298 5.19 -16.77 16.17
N LEU A 299 5.52 -17.84 16.88
CA LEU A 299 6.89 -18.08 17.34
C LEU A 299 7.80 -18.45 16.17
N ASP A 300 7.31 -19.24 15.22
CA ASP A 300 8.05 -19.56 14.00
C ASP A 300 8.40 -18.28 13.22
N ILE A 301 7.43 -17.39 13.03
CA ILE A 301 7.65 -16.12 12.32
C ILE A 301 8.57 -15.18 13.12
N TYR A 302 8.43 -15.16 14.45
CA TYR A 302 9.33 -14.40 15.32
C TYR A 302 10.78 -14.87 15.19
N ASN A 303 11.01 -16.18 15.26
CA ASN A 303 12.34 -16.77 15.10
C ASN A 303 12.89 -16.54 13.69
N TYR A 304 12.06 -16.64 12.65
CA TYR A 304 12.46 -16.33 11.28
C TYR A 304 13.01 -14.89 11.15
N PHE A 305 12.33 -13.89 11.72
CA PHE A 305 12.83 -12.52 11.68
C PHE A 305 14.10 -12.32 12.52
N MET A 306 14.25 -13.04 13.64
CA MET A 306 15.49 -13.08 14.42
C MET A 306 16.64 -13.66 13.60
N ASP A 307 16.41 -14.75 12.87
CA ASP A 307 17.39 -15.38 11.98
C ASP A 307 17.78 -14.47 10.81
N CYS A 308 16.87 -13.60 10.38
CA CYS A 308 17.14 -12.52 9.43
C CYS A 308 17.99 -11.37 10.02
N GLY A 309 18.36 -11.44 11.31
CA GLY A 309 19.21 -10.45 11.99
C GLY A 309 18.46 -9.22 12.51
N LEU A 310 17.12 -9.28 12.65
CA LEU A 310 16.36 -8.21 13.29
C LEU A 310 16.53 -8.27 14.82
N SER A 311 16.32 -7.11 15.46
CA SER A 311 16.24 -7.04 16.92
C SER A 311 15.02 -7.81 17.45
N GLU A 312 15.03 -8.23 18.71
CA GLU A 312 13.86 -8.89 19.35
C GLU A 312 12.58 -8.06 19.19
N GLU A 313 12.70 -6.73 19.35
CA GLU A 313 11.56 -5.82 19.21
C GLU A 313 11.05 -5.73 17.77
N ASP A 314 11.96 -5.58 16.80
CA ASP A 314 11.58 -5.52 15.38
C ASP A 314 10.97 -6.84 14.89
N SER A 315 11.55 -7.97 15.32
CA SER A 315 11.04 -9.32 15.02
C SER A 315 9.63 -9.50 15.56
N TYR A 316 9.37 -9.12 16.82
CA TYR A 316 8.02 -9.12 17.38
C TYR A 316 7.07 -8.23 16.55
N ASN A 317 7.49 -7.01 16.24
CA ASN A 317 6.67 -6.06 15.48
C ASN A 317 6.33 -6.59 14.08
N GLN A 318 7.28 -7.23 13.37
CA GLN A 318 6.99 -7.86 12.07
C GLN A 318 6.04 -9.07 12.22
N SER A 319 6.23 -9.93 13.24
CA SER A 319 5.30 -11.04 13.51
C SER A 319 3.89 -10.55 13.81
N VAL A 320 3.72 -9.49 14.61
CA VAL A 320 2.41 -8.86 14.86
C VAL A 320 1.78 -8.37 13.55
N ARG A 321 2.54 -7.81 12.61
CA ARG A 321 1.98 -7.38 11.31
C ARG A 321 1.38 -8.54 10.52
N VAL A 322 1.96 -9.73 10.64
CA VAL A 322 1.49 -10.96 9.99
C VAL A 322 0.22 -11.51 10.65
N PHE A 323 0.12 -11.47 11.98
CA PHE A 323 -1.00 -12.11 12.72
C PHE A 323 -2.08 -11.15 13.23
N ARG A 324 -1.89 -9.83 13.20
CA ARG A 324 -2.88 -8.85 13.70
C ARG A 324 -4.25 -9.03 13.04
N GLY A 325 -5.30 -9.05 13.84
CA GLY A 325 -6.67 -9.35 13.43
C GLY A 325 -7.00 -10.85 13.40
N SER A 326 -5.99 -11.72 13.41
CA SER A 326 -6.08 -13.17 13.58
C SER A 326 -5.59 -13.59 14.97
N THR A 327 -5.39 -14.89 15.19
CA THR A 327 -4.75 -15.46 16.40
C THR A 327 -3.30 -15.85 16.10
N PRO A 328 -2.41 -16.03 17.11
CA PRO A 328 -1.02 -16.44 16.92
C PRO A 328 -0.81 -17.77 16.20
N THR A 329 -1.84 -18.59 16.08
CA THR A 329 -1.84 -19.89 15.38
C THR A 329 -2.83 -19.89 14.21
N GLY A 330 -3.41 -18.74 13.87
CA GLY A 330 -4.38 -18.57 12.80
C GLY A 330 -3.72 -18.22 11.47
N GLY A 331 -4.53 -17.92 10.45
CA GLY A 331 -4.01 -17.49 9.15
C GLY A 331 -3.51 -16.04 9.15
N PRO A 332 -2.84 -15.61 8.07
CA PRO A 332 -2.18 -14.30 8.04
C PRO A 332 -3.13 -13.15 7.66
N PHE A 333 -2.74 -11.93 8.04
CA PHE A 333 -3.25 -10.68 7.49
C PHE A 333 -2.40 -10.26 6.28
N THR A 334 -2.86 -10.56 5.07
CA THR A 334 -2.04 -10.47 3.85
C THR A 334 -1.86 -9.08 3.26
N LYS A 335 -2.18 -7.99 3.99
CA LYS A 335 -2.00 -6.62 3.47
C LYS A 335 -0.58 -6.37 2.96
N ASP A 336 0.44 -6.86 3.65
CA ASP A 336 1.84 -6.62 3.28
C ASP A 336 2.27 -7.32 1.98
N LEU A 337 1.43 -8.19 1.39
CA LEU A 337 1.61 -8.68 0.03
C LEU A 337 1.47 -7.57 -1.03
N SER A 338 0.72 -6.51 -0.70
CA SER A 338 0.42 -5.38 -1.58
C SER A 338 1.66 -4.73 -2.19
N TYR A 339 2.77 -4.65 -1.44
CA TYR A 339 4.02 -4.06 -1.93
C TYR A 339 4.58 -4.81 -3.14
N ALA A 340 4.80 -6.11 -2.98
CA ALA A 340 5.35 -6.99 -4.00
C ALA A 340 4.39 -7.13 -5.20
N LYS A 341 3.13 -7.45 -4.91
CA LYS A 341 2.09 -7.64 -5.93
C LYS A 341 1.88 -6.37 -6.74
N GLY A 342 1.75 -5.24 -6.05
CA GLY A 342 1.58 -3.92 -6.65
C GLY A 342 2.74 -3.54 -7.56
N PHE A 343 3.99 -3.73 -7.10
CA PHE A 343 5.17 -3.42 -7.89
C PHE A 343 5.16 -4.18 -9.22
N VAL A 344 4.94 -5.49 -9.19
CA VAL A 344 4.92 -6.32 -10.40
C VAL A 344 3.78 -5.90 -11.35
N LEU A 345 2.58 -5.63 -10.83
CA LEU A 345 1.45 -5.18 -11.64
C LEU A 345 1.73 -3.85 -12.32
N ILE A 346 2.20 -2.85 -11.57
CA ILE A 346 2.44 -1.50 -12.09
C ILE A 346 3.61 -1.47 -13.07
N TYR A 347 4.71 -2.16 -12.76
CA TYR A 347 5.86 -2.25 -13.64
C TYR A 347 5.47 -2.89 -14.99
N ASN A 348 4.74 -4.00 -14.98
CA ASN A 348 4.29 -4.65 -16.22
C ASN A 348 3.24 -3.83 -16.97
N TYR A 349 2.36 -3.13 -16.26
CA TYR A 349 1.41 -2.21 -16.90
C TYR A 349 2.13 -1.06 -17.61
N ILE A 350 3.11 -0.39 -16.97
CA ILE A 350 3.87 0.69 -17.61
C ILE A 350 4.59 0.18 -18.87
N ARG A 351 5.24 -0.98 -18.78
CA ARG A 351 5.87 -1.63 -19.95
C ARG A 351 4.86 -1.90 -21.06
N PHE A 352 3.69 -2.45 -20.72
CA PHE A 352 2.62 -2.71 -21.67
C PHE A 352 2.14 -1.42 -22.34
N ALA A 353 1.83 -0.38 -21.56
CA ALA A 353 1.38 0.92 -22.05
C ALA A 353 2.40 1.52 -23.04
N ILE A 354 3.69 1.48 -22.73
CA ILE A 354 4.76 1.93 -23.63
C ILE A 354 4.81 1.08 -24.91
N SER A 355 4.77 -0.25 -24.79
CA SER A 355 4.81 -1.15 -25.95
C SER A 355 3.63 -0.93 -26.91
N LYS A 356 2.48 -0.48 -26.38
CA LYS A 356 1.28 -0.15 -27.14
C LYS A 356 1.18 1.32 -27.53
N LYS A 357 2.20 2.14 -27.23
CA LYS A 357 2.24 3.58 -27.50
C LYS A 357 1.10 4.36 -26.82
N HIS A 358 0.64 3.87 -25.66
CA HIS A 358 -0.40 4.46 -24.82
C HIS A 358 0.18 5.07 -23.53
N VAL A 359 1.30 5.80 -23.64
CA VAL A 359 2.05 6.34 -22.49
C VAL A 359 1.27 7.41 -21.71
N GLU A 360 0.32 8.08 -22.38
CA GLU A 360 -0.58 9.09 -21.81
C GLU A 360 -1.52 8.55 -20.72
N SER A 361 -1.67 7.22 -20.64
CA SER A 361 -2.47 6.55 -19.61
C SER A 361 -1.71 6.37 -18.29
N ILE A 362 -0.37 6.40 -18.30
CA ILE A 362 0.46 6.17 -17.11
C ILE A 362 0.19 7.21 -16.00
N PRO A 363 0.08 8.52 -16.28
CA PRO A 363 -0.26 9.49 -15.25
C PRO A 363 -1.59 9.19 -14.54
N LEU A 364 -2.56 8.54 -15.19
CA LEU A 364 -3.86 8.25 -14.60
C LEU A 364 -3.77 7.35 -13.34
N LEU A 365 -2.68 6.60 -13.18
CA LEU A 365 -2.38 5.86 -11.95
C LEU A 365 -2.34 6.75 -10.69
N PHE A 366 -2.07 8.05 -10.86
CA PHE A 366 -1.99 9.02 -9.78
C PHE A 366 -3.28 9.83 -9.58
N THR A 367 -4.34 9.56 -10.34
CA THR A 367 -5.63 10.30 -10.25
C THR A 367 -6.23 10.25 -8.84
N GLY A 368 -5.99 9.15 -8.12
CA GLY A 368 -6.49 8.93 -6.77
C GLY A 368 -6.10 7.56 -6.24
N LYS A 369 -6.90 7.04 -5.31
CA LYS A 369 -6.84 5.68 -4.80
C LYS A 369 -7.74 4.79 -5.67
N LEU A 370 -7.13 4.00 -6.53
CA LEU A 370 -7.78 3.18 -7.56
C LEU A 370 -7.20 1.77 -7.59
N VAL A 371 -7.85 0.86 -8.31
CA VAL A 371 -7.22 -0.39 -8.75
C VAL A 371 -6.89 -0.35 -10.24
N LEU A 372 -6.00 -1.24 -10.69
CA LEU A 372 -5.53 -1.23 -12.08
C LEU A 372 -6.68 -1.41 -13.09
N ASP A 373 -7.67 -2.23 -12.74
CA ASP A 373 -8.88 -2.49 -13.54
C ASP A 373 -9.77 -1.24 -13.74
N ASP A 374 -9.54 -0.16 -12.99
CA ASP A 374 -10.24 1.11 -13.16
C ASP A 374 -9.70 1.96 -14.31
N LEU A 375 -8.48 1.72 -14.78
CA LEU A 375 -7.83 2.61 -15.74
C LEU A 375 -8.65 2.85 -17.04
N PRO A 376 -9.30 1.84 -17.65
CA PRO A 376 -10.18 2.10 -18.79
C PRO A 376 -11.36 3.01 -18.42
N LEU A 377 -11.91 2.85 -17.22
CA LEU A 377 -13.03 3.66 -16.70
C LEU A 377 -12.60 5.10 -16.46
N LEU A 378 -11.42 5.30 -15.86
CA LEU A 378 -10.87 6.63 -15.63
C LEU A 378 -10.53 7.36 -16.94
N THR A 379 -10.07 6.62 -17.94
CA THR A 379 -9.79 7.17 -19.28
C THR A 379 -11.08 7.71 -19.90
N GLU A 380 -12.15 6.91 -19.92
CA GLU A 380 -13.46 7.34 -20.44
C GLU A 380 -14.02 8.55 -19.66
N LEU A 381 -13.95 8.53 -18.32
CA LEU A 381 -14.44 9.64 -17.50
C LEU A 381 -13.64 10.92 -17.70
N LYS A 382 -12.34 10.82 -18.00
CA LYS A 382 -11.51 11.95 -18.38
C LYS A 382 -11.90 12.48 -19.76
N GLU A 383 -12.11 11.62 -20.74
CA GLU A 383 -12.58 12.02 -22.09
C GLU A 383 -13.93 12.73 -22.04
N ARG A 384 -14.82 12.30 -21.13
CA ARG A 384 -16.11 12.93 -20.85
C ARG A 384 -16.02 14.22 -20.01
N GLY A 385 -14.83 14.60 -19.54
CA GLY A 385 -14.63 15.77 -18.69
C GLY A 385 -15.17 15.64 -17.26
N VAL A 386 -15.52 14.41 -16.83
CA VAL A 386 -15.95 14.13 -15.45
C VAL A 386 -14.75 14.13 -14.49
N LEU A 387 -13.61 13.66 -14.97
CA LEU A 387 -12.31 13.67 -14.28
C LEU A 387 -11.35 14.68 -14.91
N THR A 388 -10.44 15.19 -14.08
CA THR A 388 -9.31 16.02 -14.52
C THR A 388 -8.00 15.26 -14.37
N ASN A 389 -6.96 15.70 -15.08
CA ASN A 389 -5.62 15.16 -14.90
C ASN A 389 -5.18 15.25 -13.42
N PRO A 390 -4.40 14.29 -12.92
CA PRO A 390 -3.76 14.42 -11.62
C PRO A 390 -2.87 15.66 -11.59
N VAL A 391 -2.94 16.41 -10.48
CA VAL A 391 -2.19 17.66 -10.30
C VAL A 391 -0.76 17.35 -9.86
N TYR A 392 -0.61 16.38 -8.96
CA TYR A 392 0.66 15.96 -8.40
C TYR A 392 1.13 14.64 -9.00
N LEU A 393 2.27 14.70 -9.68
CA LEU A 393 2.94 13.53 -10.23
C LEU A 393 4.37 13.51 -9.68
N PRO A 394 4.89 12.37 -9.20
CA PRO A 394 6.30 12.28 -8.88
C PRO A 394 7.16 12.60 -10.12
N PRO A 395 8.35 13.20 -9.98
CA PRO A 395 9.11 13.73 -11.13
C PRO A 395 9.30 12.75 -12.30
N PRO A 396 9.62 11.45 -12.08
CA PRO A 396 9.75 10.49 -13.18
C PRO A 396 8.46 10.27 -13.99
N PHE A 397 7.29 10.53 -13.42
CA PHE A 397 5.99 10.39 -14.08
C PHE A 397 5.50 11.69 -14.74
N GLN A 398 6.18 12.81 -14.51
CA GLN A 398 5.97 14.06 -15.24
C GLN A 398 6.65 14.03 -16.62
N ASP A 399 7.87 13.46 -16.67
CA ASP A 399 8.62 13.28 -17.91
C ASP A 399 8.44 11.86 -18.46
N LEU A 400 7.35 11.67 -19.21
CA LEU A 400 7.05 10.39 -19.85
C LEU A 400 8.09 9.98 -20.90
N ALA A 401 8.86 10.92 -21.47
CA ALA A 401 9.91 10.60 -22.42
C ALA A 401 11.08 9.91 -21.71
N ALA A 402 11.54 10.48 -20.59
CA ALA A 402 12.58 9.87 -19.76
C ALA A 402 12.13 8.50 -19.20
N LEU A 403 10.90 8.41 -18.68
CA LEU A 403 10.34 7.14 -18.19
C LEU A 403 10.28 6.09 -19.30
N SER A 404 9.84 6.48 -20.50
CA SER A 404 9.74 5.58 -21.65
C SER A 404 11.11 5.08 -22.10
N ALA A 405 12.13 5.93 -22.09
CA ALA A 405 13.50 5.52 -22.41
C ALA A 405 14.00 4.44 -21.43
N TRP A 406 13.87 4.70 -20.11
CA TRP A 406 14.28 3.75 -19.08
C TRP A 406 13.57 2.38 -19.20
N MET A 407 12.25 2.41 -19.37
CA MET A 407 11.42 1.20 -19.49
C MET A 407 11.68 0.45 -20.81
N SER A 408 12.03 1.15 -21.89
CA SER A 408 12.35 0.54 -23.19
C SER A 408 13.67 -0.24 -23.14
N PHE A 409 14.68 0.26 -22.44
CA PHE A 409 15.89 -0.54 -22.18
C PHE A 409 15.55 -1.79 -21.36
N SER A 410 14.68 -1.66 -20.36
CA SER A 410 14.23 -2.79 -19.55
C SER A 410 13.50 -3.86 -20.38
N LEU A 411 12.73 -3.48 -21.40
CA LEU A 411 12.12 -4.43 -22.35
C LEU A 411 13.16 -5.28 -23.09
N TYR A 412 14.27 -4.68 -23.51
CA TYR A 412 15.35 -5.37 -24.22
C TYR A 412 16.21 -6.24 -23.28
N LEU A 413 16.52 -5.74 -22.09
CA LEU A 413 17.37 -6.46 -21.11
C LEU A 413 16.78 -7.81 -20.67
N ASN A 414 15.46 -7.97 -20.71
CA ASN A 414 14.79 -9.23 -20.38
C ASN A 414 15.00 -10.35 -21.41
N GLN A 415 15.67 -10.07 -22.54
CA GLN A 415 16.05 -11.09 -23.52
C GLN A 415 17.35 -11.81 -23.16
N PHE A 416 18.11 -11.28 -22.19
CA PHE A 416 19.39 -11.86 -21.80
C PHE A 416 19.22 -12.91 -20.70
N ASP A 417 19.92 -14.03 -20.85
CA ASP A 417 20.07 -15.01 -19.77
C ASP A 417 21.15 -14.55 -18.80
N LEU A 418 20.75 -14.20 -17.59
CA LEU A 418 21.65 -13.76 -16.51
C LEU A 418 22.70 -14.82 -16.16
N ASN A 419 22.37 -16.11 -16.22
CA ASN A 419 23.31 -17.19 -15.92
C ASN A 419 24.41 -17.24 -16.97
N GLU A 420 24.07 -17.06 -18.24
CA GLU A 420 25.04 -17.01 -19.33
C GLU A 420 25.89 -15.74 -19.25
N ILE A 421 25.31 -14.58 -18.92
CA ILE A 421 26.10 -13.36 -18.67
C ILE A 421 27.07 -13.59 -17.50
N GLN A 422 26.61 -14.13 -16.38
CA GLN A 422 27.43 -14.33 -15.19
C GLN A 422 28.60 -15.28 -15.47
N LYS A 423 28.38 -16.38 -16.21
CA LYS A 423 29.46 -17.27 -16.65
C LYS A 423 30.53 -16.51 -17.44
N ASN A 424 30.10 -15.69 -18.40
CA ASN A 424 31.00 -14.93 -19.25
C ASN A 424 31.69 -13.79 -18.50
N PHE A 425 31.07 -13.19 -17.48
CA PHE A 425 31.62 -12.05 -16.73
C PHE A 425 32.33 -12.43 -15.45
N ARG A 426 32.34 -13.72 -15.07
CA ARG A 426 32.96 -14.20 -13.83
C ARG A 426 34.42 -13.77 -13.68
N PHE A 427 35.15 -13.64 -14.80
CA PHE A 427 36.56 -13.22 -14.79
C PHE A 427 36.76 -11.76 -14.37
N LEU A 428 35.72 -10.92 -14.39
CA LEU A 428 35.80 -9.49 -14.04
C LEU A 428 35.73 -9.22 -12.53
N ILE A 429 35.31 -10.20 -11.73
CA ILE A 429 35.05 -10.05 -10.28
C ILE A 429 35.83 -11.12 -9.49
N VAL A 430 37.04 -11.46 -9.95
CA VAL A 430 37.95 -12.39 -9.24
C VAL A 430 38.52 -11.74 -8.00
#